data_AF-A0A2C6AEQ1-F1
#
_entry.id   AF-A0A2C6AEQ1-F1
#
_cell.length_a   1.000
_cell.length_b   1.000
_cell.length_c   1.000
_cell.angle_alpha   90.00
_cell.angle_beta   90.00
_cell.angle_gamma   90.00
#
_symmetry.space_group_name_H-M   'P 1'
#
loop_
_entity.id
_entity.type
_entity.pdbx_description
1 polymer ?
#
loop_
_entity_poly.entity_id
_entity_poly.type
_entity_poly.pdbx_seq_one_letter_code
_entity_poly.pdbx_strand_id
1 'polypeptide(L)'
;MNEFGLTIIDSQHFFHLLQSALASTADSKNSLPGQLLVGACSGGIMQAAQKVNPDAHFSWLQTFASFAYLRELDVQDEGATEVADKTEDQKLLDQLGRSKSMDEANDTVQQILLSKISKIVSVPVSDINTAKPVHTYGVDSLVAVELRNWLAMELKSDMSIFDLTSNAPISDVCRKIASRSHLILKN
;
A
#
# COMPACT_ATOMS: atom_id res chain seq x y z
N MET A 1 28.91 13.89 9.14
CA MET A 1 27.47 14.21 9.27
C MET A 1 27.04 14.95 8.01
N ASN A 2 25.99 14.49 7.34
CA ASN A 2 25.43 15.20 6.18
C ASN A 2 24.59 16.40 6.64
N GLU A 3 24.17 17.25 5.70
CA GLU A 3 23.32 18.43 5.92
C GLU A 3 22.04 18.14 6.72
N PHE A 4 21.61 16.87 6.78
CA PHE A 4 20.43 16.41 7.53
C PHE A 4 20.74 15.90 8.95
N GLY A 5 21.96 16.07 9.46
CA GLY A 5 22.35 15.61 10.81
C GLY A 5 22.45 14.08 10.95
N LEU A 6 22.28 13.33 9.87
CA LEU A 6 22.40 11.88 9.84
C LEU A 6 23.87 11.47 9.67
N THR A 7 24.31 10.52 10.48
CA THR A 7 25.60 9.84 10.36
C THR A 7 25.53 8.84 9.21
N ILE A 8 26.37 9.04 8.19
CA ILE A 8 26.56 8.04 7.13
C ILE A 8 27.31 6.87 7.77
N ILE A 9 26.77 5.67 7.65
CA ILE A 9 27.41 4.44 8.11
C ILE A 9 28.32 3.97 6.96
N ASP A 10 29.62 3.84 7.21
CA ASP A 10 30.51 3.21 6.23
C ASP A 10 30.30 1.68 6.18
N SER A 11 30.86 1.05 5.15
CA SER A 11 30.70 -0.39 4.94
C SER A 11 31.20 -1.23 6.11
N GLN A 12 32.29 -0.83 6.77
CA GLN A 12 32.86 -1.58 7.89
C GLN A 12 31.94 -1.53 9.11
N HIS A 13 31.41 -0.36 9.44
CA HIS A 13 30.43 -0.21 10.52
C HIS A 13 29.13 -0.98 10.24
N PHE A 14 28.66 -1.01 8.99
CA PHE A 14 27.49 -1.80 8.60
C PHE A 14 27.73 -3.30 8.80
N PHE A 15 28.85 -3.84 8.31
CA PHE A 15 29.17 -5.25 8.47
C PHE A 15 29.37 -5.63 9.94
N HIS A 16 29.94 -4.72 10.74
CA HIS A 16 30.07 -4.93 12.18
C HIS A 16 28.70 -4.99 12.87
N LEU A 17 27.78 -4.06 12.57
CA LEU A 17 26.41 -4.09 13.10
C LEU A 17 25.66 -5.37 12.70
N LEU A 18 25.80 -5.80 11.45
CA LEU A 18 25.20 -7.04 10.95
C LEU A 18 25.78 -8.27 11.67
N GLN A 19 27.10 -8.33 11.83
CA GLN A 19 27.77 -9.41 12.56
C GLN A 19 27.32 -9.42 14.03
N SER A 20 27.23 -8.26 14.67
CA SER A 20 26.75 -8.15 16.04
C SER A 20 25.31 -8.64 16.18
N ALA A 21 24.42 -8.26 15.25
CA ALA A 21 23.03 -8.71 15.23
C ALA A 21 22.90 -10.22 15.04
N LEU A 22 23.68 -10.82 14.12
CA LEU A 22 23.68 -12.27 13.88
C LEU A 22 24.30 -13.06 15.04
N ALA A 23 25.34 -12.53 15.67
CA ALA A 23 26.02 -13.16 16.79
C ALA A 23 25.33 -12.89 18.13
N SER A 24 24.26 -12.08 18.16
CA SER A 24 23.59 -11.58 19.38
C SER A 24 24.55 -10.95 20.40
N THR A 25 25.71 -10.44 19.96
CA THR A 25 26.76 -9.86 20.80
C THR A 25 27.37 -8.62 20.15
N ALA A 26 27.66 -7.58 20.94
CA ALA A 26 28.24 -6.34 20.40
C ALA A 26 29.74 -6.48 20.06
N ASP A 27 30.45 -7.33 20.80
CA ASP A 27 31.91 -7.45 20.82
C ASP A 27 32.37 -8.90 21.06
N SER A 28 31.54 -9.89 20.72
CA SER A 28 31.72 -11.32 21.02
C SER A 28 31.70 -11.70 22.51
N LYS A 29 31.61 -10.74 23.44
CA LYS A 29 31.65 -11.00 24.89
C LYS A 29 30.38 -10.57 25.60
N ASN A 30 29.81 -9.46 25.16
CA ASN A 30 28.61 -8.84 25.71
C ASN A 30 27.43 -9.11 24.80
N SER A 31 26.38 -9.72 25.33
CA SER A 31 25.12 -9.90 24.62
C SER A 31 24.52 -8.53 24.29
N LEU A 32 23.99 -8.38 23.08
CA LEU A 32 23.28 -7.17 22.70
C LEU A 32 22.02 -7.04 23.58
N PRO A 33 21.79 -5.90 24.24
CA PRO A 33 20.51 -5.67 24.90
C PRO A 33 19.40 -5.68 23.84
N GLY A 34 18.32 -6.43 24.10
CA GLY A 34 17.17 -6.47 23.21
C GLY A 34 16.62 -5.06 22.99
N GLN A 35 16.60 -4.60 21.74
CA GLN A 35 15.97 -3.32 21.40
C GLN A 35 14.47 -3.54 21.25
N LEU A 36 13.68 -2.91 22.11
CA LEU A 36 12.23 -2.93 22.02
C LEU A 36 11.79 -1.94 20.93
N LEU A 37 11.31 -2.46 19.80
CA LEU A 37 10.66 -1.66 18.76
C LEU A 37 9.19 -1.44 19.16
N VAL A 38 8.83 -0.19 19.50
CA VAL A 38 7.45 0.19 19.85
C VAL A 38 6.87 1.02 18.70
N GLY A 39 5.59 0.84 18.39
CA GLY A 39 4.87 1.59 17.35
C GLY A 39 4.98 1.01 15.93
N ALA A 40 5.84 0.02 15.71
CA ALA A 40 5.78 -0.80 14.50
C ALA A 40 4.64 -1.83 14.64
N CYS A 41 3.70 -1.84 13.70
CA CYS A 41 2.62 -2.83 13.68
C CYS A 41 3.17 -4.22 13.30
N SER A 42 2.65 -5.28 13.92
CA SER A 42 2.92 -6.68 13.56
C SER A 42 1.83 -7.25 12.65
N GLY A 43 2.06 -8.46 12.13
CA GLY A 43 1.09 -9.23 11.37
C GLY A 43 -0.19 -9.50 12.16
N GLY A 44 -0.08 -9.83 13.46
CA GLY A 44 -1.25 -10.00 14.33
C GLY A 44 -2.07 -8.72 14.50
N ILE A 45 -1.42 -7.56 14.61
CA ILE A 45 -2.13 -6.26 14.62
C ILE A 45 -2.81 -5.99 13.29
N MET A 46 -2.16 -6.32 12.16
CA MET A 46 -2.78 -6.23 10.84
C MET A 46 -4.01 -7.15 10.74
N GLN A 47 -3.91 -8.39 11.20
CA GLN A 47 -5.02 -9.35 11.24
C GLN A 47 -6.19 -8.82 12.10
N ALA A 48 -5.91 -8.27 13.28
CA ALA A 48 -6.92 -7.66 14.13
C ALA A 48 -7.55 -6.40 13.51
N ALA A 49 -6.75 -5.56 12.85
CA ALA A 49 -7.24 -4.39 12.15
C ALA A 49 -8.15 -4.76 10.97
N GLN A 50 -7.81 -5.83 10.23
CA GLN A 50 -8.62 -6.35 9.13
C GLN A 50 -9.98 -6.90 9.58
N LYS A 51 -10.09 -7.42 10.81
CA LYS A 51 -11.39 -7.82 11.39
C LYS A 51 -12.34 -6.63 11.62
N VAL A 52 -11.80 -5.44 11.90
CA VAL A 52 -12.58 -4.22 12.15
C VAL A 52 -12.84 -3.45 10.86
N ASN A 53 -11.84 -3.40 9.98
CA ASN A 53 -11.90 -2.76 8.68
C ASN A 53 -11.21 -3.66 7.65
N PRO A 54 -11.97 -4.34 6.76
CA PRO A 54 -11.41 -5.24 5.74
C PRO A 54 -10.36 -4.59 4.83
N ASP A 55 -10.38 -3.26 4.69
CA ASP A 55 -9.45 -2.51 3.84
C ASP A 55 -8.20 -2.02 4.60
N ALA A 56 -8.07 -2.34 5.89
CA ALA A 56 -6.92 -1.95 6.69
C ALA A 56 -5.66 -2.67 6.20
N HIS A 57 -4.76 -1.90 5.57
CA HIS A 57 -3.56 -2.47 4.96
C HIS A 57 -2.31 -1.64 5.26
N PHE A 58 -1.34 -2.26 5.93
CA PHE A 58 -0.05 -1.63 6.19
C PHE A 58 0.92 -1.96 5.05
N SER A 59 0.91 -1.14 4.00
CA SER A 59 1.75 -1.36 2.81
C SER A 59 3.23 -1.58 3.13
N TRP A 60 3.80 -0.79 4.05
CA TRP A 60 5.20 -0.95 4.46
C TRP A 60 5.51 -2.34 5.03
N LEU A 61 4.57 -2.96 5.75
CA LEU A 61 4.74 -4.29 6.35
C LEU A 61 4.78 -5.40 5.29
N GLN A 62 4.10 -5.20 4.15
CA GLN A 62 4.04 -6.18 3.07
C GLN A 62 5.07 -5.94 1.96
N THR A 63 5.44 -4.69 1.71
CA THR A 63 6.30 -4.32 0.57
C THR A 63 7.78 -4.58 0.85
N PHE A 64 8.26 -4.38 2.08
CA PHE A 64 9.69 -4.51 2.36
C PHE A 64 10.03 -5.87 2.98
N ALA A 65 10.96 -6.60 2.33
CA ALA A 65 11.43 -7.90 2.80
C ALA A 65 12.06 -7.85 4.21
N SER A 66 12.61 -6.69 4.61
CA SER A 66 13.16 -6.46 5.96
C SER A 66 12.13 -6.63 7.07
N PHE A 67 10.83 -6.58 6.76
CA PHE A 67 9.74 -6.75 7.73
C PHE A 67 9.02 -8.09 7.60
N ALA A 68 9.57 -9.05 6.84
CA ALA A 68 8.98 -10.38 6.69
C ALA A 68 8.72 -11.05 8.05
N TYR A 69 9.62 -10.88 9.00
CA TYR A 69 9.44 -11.38 10.37
C TYR A 69 8.25 -10.70 11.08
N LEU A 70 8.17 -9.37 11.03
CA LEU A 70 7.07 -8.63 11.65
C LEU A 70 5.71 -9.04 11.07
N ARG A 71 5.65 -9.43 9.79
CA ARG A 71 4.44 -9.89 9.12
C ARG A 71 3.92 -11.23 9.66
N GLU A 72 4.79 -12.06 10.23
CA GLU A 72 4.42 -13.35 10.81
C GLU A 72 4.22 -13.28 12.34
N LEU A 73 4.75 -12.23 12.99
CA LEU A 73 4.58 -12.01 14.42
C LEU A 73 3.11 -11.87 14.82
N ASP A 74 2.72 -12.57 15.88
CA ASP A 74 1.40 -12.58 16.52
C ASP A 74 0.23 -12.92 15.59
N VAL A 75 0.50 -13.41 14.37
CA VAL A 75 -0.53 -13.90 13.45
C VAL A 75 -1.10 -15.19 14.03
N GLN A 76 -2.40 -15.20 14.30
CA GLN A 76 -3.08 -16.40 14.78
C GLN A 76 -3.56 -17.19 13.57
N ASP A 77 -3.24 -18.49 13.53
CA ASP A 77 -3.77 -19.44 12.55
C ASP A 77 -5.23 -19.76 12.92
N GLU A 78 -6.13 -18.81 12.68
CA GLU A 78 -7.56 -19.06 12.75
C GLU A 78 -7.91 -19.90 11.52
N GLY A 79 -8.08 -21.21 11.74
CA GLY A 79 -8.42 -22.18 10.71
C GLY A 79 -9.49 -21.63 9.77
N ALA A 80 -9.14 -21.60 8.49
CA ALA A 80 -9.95 -21.07 7.39
C ALA A 80 -11.36 -21.69 7.36
N THR A 81 -12.31 -21.06 8.05
CA THR A 81 -13.74 -21.26 7.84
C THR A 81 -14.45 -19.92 7.92
N GLU A 82 -14.02 -18.98 7.09
CA GLU A 82 -14.91 -17.92 6.63
C GLU A 82 -14.86 -17.98 5.11
N VAL A 83 -15.98 -18.37 4.52
CA VAL A 83 -16.26 -18.10 3.12
C VAL A 83 -16.30 -16.57 3.04
N ALA A 84 -15.13 -15.97 2.83
CA ALA A 84 -14.99 -14.53 2.65
C ALA A 84 -15.86 -14.18 1.44
N ASP A 85 -17.04 -13.62 1.70
CA ASP A 85 -17.79 -12.94 0.66
C ASP A 85 -16.83 -11.90 0.11
N LYS A 86 -16.38 -12.12 -1.13
CA LYS A 86 -15.39 -11.27 -1.77
C LYS A 86 -15.87 -9.83 -1.61
N THR A 87 -15.06 -9.00 -0.96
CA THR A 87 -15.33 -7.57 -0.80
C THR A 87 -15.69 -7.00 -2.17
N GLU A 88 -16.60 -6.03 -2.22
CA GLU A 88 -17.06 -5.43 -3.49
C GLU A 88 -15.87 -5.00 -4.37
N ASP A 89 -14.81 -4.49 -3.73
CA ASP A 89 -13.55 -4.13 -4.38
C ASP A 89 -12.82 -5.35 -5.01
N GLN A 90 -12.83 -6.54 -4.37
CA GLN A 90 -12.25 -7.77 -4.95
C GLN A 90 -13.05 -8.27 -6.16
N LYS A 91 -14.38 -8.16 -6.12
CA LYS A 91 -15.25 -8.50 -7.27
C LYS A 91 -14.95 -7.58 -8.46
N LEU A 92 -14.74 -6.29 -8.22
CA LEU A 92 -14.38 -5.31 -9.24
C LEU A 92 -12.98 -5.54 -9.82
N LEU A 93 -11.99 -5.94 -9.00
CA LEU A 93 -10.65 -6.31 -9.48
C LEU A 93 -10.69 -7.58 -10.35
N ASP A 94 -11.50 -8.56 -9.95
CA ASP A 94 -11.77 -9.77 -10.73
C ASP A 94 -12.42 -9.43 -12.09
N GLN A 95 -13.33 -8.46 -12.11
CA GLN A 95 -13.96 -7.96 -13.34
C GLN A 95 -12.94 -7.23 -14.22
N LEU A 96 -12.05 -6.44 -13.63
CA LEU A 96 -11.00 -5.73 -14.37
C LEU A 96 -10.06 -6.69 -15.09
N GLY A 97 -9.64 -7.78 -14.44
CA GLY A 97 -8.79 -8.81 -15.06
C GLY A 97 -9.48 -9.59 -16.20
N ARG A 98 -10.82 -9.53 -16.27
CA ARG A 98 -11.63 -10.17 -17.33
C ARG A 98 -12.08 -9.20 -18.43
N SER A 99 -11.82 -7.91 -18.26
CA SER A 99 -12.21 -6.88 -19.23
C SER A 99 -11.53 -7.13 -20.58
N LYS A 100 -12.31 -6.99 -21.67
CA LYS A 100 -11.84 -7.27 -23.04
C LYS A 100 -11.53 -6.01 -23.83
N SER A 101 -11.94 -4.85 -23.31
CA SER A 101 -11.77 -3.55 -23.94
C SER A 101 -11.23 -2.53 -22.95
N MET A 102 -10.46 -1.58 -23.47
CA MET A 102 -9.93 -0.47 -22.69
C MET A 102 -11.03 0.41 -22.08
N ASP A 103 -12.18 0.54 -22.76
CA ASP A 103 -13.30 1.33 -22.26
C ASP A 103 -13.97 0.66 -21.04
N GLU A 104 -14.20 -0.66 -21.13
CA GLU A 104 -14.74 -1.47 -20.02
C GLU A 104 -13.78 -1.50 -18.82
N ALA A 105 -12.48 -1.57 -19.10
CA ALA A 105 -11.45 -1.49 -18.08
C ALA A 105 -11.43 -0.12 -17.40
N ASN A 106 -11.56 0.96 -18.17
CA ASN A 106 -11.59 2.32 -17.64
C ASN A 106 -12.82 2.56 -16.75
N ASP A 107 -14.00 2.09 -17.15
CA ASP A 107 -15.23 2.20 -16.35
C ASP A 107 -15.09 1.43 -15.03
N THR A 108 -14.52 0.23 -15.07
CA THR A 108 -14.28 -0.58 -13.88
C THR A 108 -13.26 0.08 -12.94
N VAL A 109 -12.14 0.59 -13.50
CA VAL A 109 -11.13 1.36 -12.73
C VAL A 109 -11.74 2.60 -12.11
N GLN A 110 -12.64 3.28 -12.82
CA GLN A 110 -13.31 4.47 -12.31
C GLN A 110 -14.19 4.15 -11.10
N GLN A 111 -14.95 3.06 -11.13
CA GLN A 111 -15.74 2.63 -9.97
C GLN A 111 -14.85 2.30 -8.76
N ILE A 112 -13.77 1.54 -8.99
CA ILE A 112 -12.78 1.17 -7.97
C ILE A 112 -12.14 2.42 -7.34
N LEU A 113 -11.71 3.36 -8.17
CA LEU A 113 -11.05 4.58 -7.72
C LEU A 113 -12.01 5.50 -6.94
N LEU A 114 -13.25 5.64 -7.41
CA LEU A 114 -14.26 6.44 -6.72
C LEU A 114 -14.66 5.85 -5.36
N SER A 115 -14.81 4.52 -5.27
CA SER A 115 -15.01 3.80 -4.00
C SER A 115 -13.87 4.12 -3.03
N LYS A 116 -12.62 4.03 -3.49
CA LYS A 116 -11.45 4.31 -2.66
C LYS A 116 -11.36 5.78 -2.21
N ILE A 117 -11.57 6.73 -3.13
CA ILE A 117 -11.56 8.16 -2.81
C ILE A 117 -12.68 8.50 -1.83
N SER A 118 -13.89 7.95 -2.03
CA SER A 118 -15.02 8.13 -1.11
C SER A 118 -14.68 7.69 0.31
N LYS A 119 -14.04 6.52 0.47
CA LYS A 119 -13.60 6.01 1.78
C LYS A 119 -12.57 6.93 2.45
N ILE A 120 -11.62 7.47 1.69
CA ILE A 120 -10.56 8.34 2.22
C ILE A 120 -11.10 9.73 2.60
N VAL A 121 -11.90 10.33 1.72
CA VAL A 121 -12.44 11.69 1.91
C VAL A 121 -13.69 11.69 2.79
N SER A 122 -14.26 10.52 3.08
CA SER A 122 -15.51 10.36 3.84
C SER A 122 -16.70 11.08 3.18
N VAL A 123 -16.74 11.08 1.85
CA VAL A 123 -17.78 11.72 1.04
C VAL A 123 -18.46 10.65 0.16
N PRO A 124 -19.79 10.66 -0.01
CA PRO A 124 -20.47 9.70 -0.87
C PRO A 124 -19.97 9.73 -2.31
N VAL A 125 -19.91 8.57 -2.97
CA VAL A 125 -19.51 8.46 -4.38
C VAL A 125 -20.37 9.36 -5.29
N SER A 126 -21.64 9.57 -4.96
CA SER A 126 -22.58 10.43 -5.70
C SER A 126 -22.16 11.90 -5.74
N ASP A 127 -21.40 12.36 -4.74
CA ASP A 127 -20.97 13.76 -4.63
C ASP A 127 -19.60 14.00 -5.27
N ILE A 128 -18.94 12.93 -5.74
CA ILE A 128 -17.66 13.00 -6.42
C ILE A 128 -17.89 13.20 -7.92
N ASN A 129 -17.64 14.41 -8.40
CA ASN A 129 -17.60 14.74 -9.81
C ASN A 129 -16.26 14.33 -10.43
N THR A 130 -16.32 13.40 -11.39
CA THR A 130 -15.16 12.82 -12.10
C THR A 130 -14.49 13.78 -13.09
N ALA A 131 -15.17 14.86 -13.49
CA ALA A 131 -14.61 15.92 -14.30
C ALA A 131 -13.71 16.88 -13.49
N LYS A 132 -13.74 16.81 -12.15
CA LYS A 132 -12.90 17.64 -11.29
C LYS A 132 -11.59 16.91 -10.93
N PRO A 133 -10.50 17.64 -10.70
CA PRO A 133 -9.27 17.08 -10.18
C PRO A 133 -9.42 16.53 -8.76
N VAL A 134 -8.63 15.49 -8.45
CA VAL A 134 -8.64 14.77 -7.16
C VAL A 134 -8.34 15.72 -5.99
N HIS A 135 -7.41 16.66 -6.16
CA HIS A 135 -7.00 17.61 -5.12
C HIS A 135 -8.14 18.56 -4.67
N THR A 136 -9.18 18.74 -5.49
CA THR A 136 -10.36 19.57 -5.15
C THR A 136 -11.12 19.01 -3.95
N TYR A 137 -11.00 17.70 -3.71
CA TYR A 137 -11.66 16.99 -2.61
C TYR A 137 -10.79 16.90 -1.35
N GLY A 138 -9.73 17.72 -1.24
CA GLY A 138 -8.83 17.71 -0.09
C GLY A 138 -7.80 16.57 -0.10
N VAL A 139 -7.62 15.90 -1.24
CA VAL A 139 -6.53 14.93 -1.43
C VAL A 139 -5.21 15.68 -1.51
N ASP A 140 -4.42 15.58 -0.43
CA ASP A 140 -3.11 16.19 -0.30
C ASP A 140 -1.98 15.26 -0.78
N SER A 141 -0.74 15.66 -0.54
CA SER A 141 0.43 14.86 -0.94
C SER A 141 0.57 13.55 -0.15
N LEU A 142 0.09 13.47 1.09
CA LEU A 142 0.18 12.25 1.91
C LEU A 142 -0.86 11.23 1.43
N VAL A 143 -2.09 11.68 1.22
CA VAL A 143 -3.17 10.85 0.66
C VAL A 143 -2.81 10.41 -0.76
N ALA A 144 -2.17 11.25 -1.57
CA ALA A 144 -1.69 10.85 -2.89
C ALA A 144 -0.65 9.73 -2.83
N VAL A 145 0.23 9.72 -1.81
CA VAL A 145 1.21 8.63 -1.60
C VAL A 145 0.50 7.34 -1.19
N GLU A 146 -0.48 7.42 -0.28
CA GLU A 146 -1.28 6.25 0.10
C GLU A 146 -2.02 5.67 -1.11
N LEU A 147 -2.66 6.53 -1.91
CA LEU A 147 -3.40 6.14 -3.09
C LEU A 147 -2.48 5.54 -4.16
N ARG A 148 -1.28 6.10 -4.38
CA ARG A 148 -0.25 5.51 -5.24
C ARG A 148 0.13 4.10 -4.80
N ASN A 149 0.41 3.91 -3.51
CA ASN A 149 0.81 2.61 -2.97
C ASN A 149 -0.30 1.58 -3.15
N TRP A 150 -1.54 1.99 -2.89
CA TRP A 150 -2.71 1.13 -3.08
C TRP A 150 -2.91 0.74 -4.56
N LEU A 151 -2.79 1.69 -5.51
CA LEU A 151 -2.87 1.41 -6.95
C LEU A 151 -1.78 0.43 -7.41
N ALA A 152 -0.56 0.55 -6.89
CA ALA A 152 0.54 -0.36 -7.20
C ALA A 152 0.28 -1.78 -6.67
N MET A 153 -0.38 -1.90 -5.51
CA MET A 153 -0.69 -3.18 -4.89
C MET A 153 -1.87 -3.89 -5.55
N GLU A 154 -3.01 -3.21 -5.66
CA GLU A 154 -4.27 -3.80 -6.13
C GLU A 154 -4.35 -3.85 -7.66
N LEU A 155 -4.03 -2.74 -8.33
CA LEU A 155 -4.21 -2.60 -9.77
C LEU A 155 -2.93 -2.90 -10.56
N LYS A 156 -1.82 -3.21 -9.87
CA LYS A 156 -0.49 -3.40 -10.48
C LYS A 156 -0.12 -2.27 -11.45
N SER A 157 -0.49 -1.04 -11.09
CA SER A 157 -0.28 0.16 -11.90
C SER A 157 0.66 1.10 -11.17
N ASP A 158 1.86 1.34 -11.73
CA ASP A 158 2.77 2.36 -11.19
C ASP A 158 2.36 3.75 -11.71
N MET A 159 1.99 4.62 -10.78
CA MET A 159 1.58 5.99 -11.04
C MET A 159 2.56 6.94 -10.36
N SER A 160 2.88 8.06 -11.02
CA SER A 160 3.62 9.13 -10.36
C SER A 160 2.71 9.88 -9.38
N ILE A 161 3.27 10.38 -8.27
CA ILE A 161 2.55 11.27 -7.35
C ILE A 161 2.00 12.48 -8.13
N PHE A 162 2.77 13.00 -9.09
CA PHE A 162 2.33 14.11 -9.93
C PHE A 162 1.11 13.76 -10.78
N ASP A 163 0.99 12.52 -11.28
CA ASP A 163 -0.19 12.12 -12.04
C ASP A 163 -1.45 12.15 -11.16
N LEU A 164 -1.33 11.85 -9.87
CA LEU A 164 -2.42 11.83 -8.90
C LEU A 164 -2.77 13.21 -8.33
N THR A 165 -1.80 14.11 -8.23
CA THR A 165 -1.98 15.49 -7.71
C THR A 165 -2.17 16.53 -8.81
N SER A 166 -2.01 16.15 -10.08
CA SER A 166 -2.18 17.06 -11.22
C SER A 166 -3.59 17.66 -11.30
N ASN A 167 -3.74 18.74 -12.09
CA ASN A 167 -5.03 19.33 -12.43
C ASN A 167 -5.81 18.51 -13.48
N ALA A 168 -5.47 17.23 -13.64
CA ALA A 168 -6.19 16.34 -14.54
C ALA A 168 -7.52 15.90 -13.91
N PRO A 169 -8.59 15.76 -14.70
CA PRO A 169 -9.83 15.13 -14.27
C PRO A 169 -9.59 13.70 -13.76
N ILE A 170 -10.40 13.24 -12.80
CA ILE A 170 -10.37 11.85 -12.32
C ILE A 170 -10.52 10.86 -13.49
N SER A 171 -11.36 11.16 -14.47
CA SER A 171 -11.52 10.32 -15.68
C SER A 171 -10.21 10.09 -16.44
N ASP A 172 -9.35 11.10 -16.53
CA ASP A 172 -8.07 11.00 -17.23
C ASP A 172 -7.05 10.21 -16.41
N VAL A 173 -7.11 10.36 -15.08
CA VAL A 173 -6.31 9.56 -14.14
C VAL A 173 -6.70 8.08 -14.23
N CYS A 174 -8.00 7.74 -14.27
CA CYS A 174 -8.50 6.37 -14.49
C CYS A 174 -7.96 5.77 -15.79
N ARG A 175 -7.99 6.53 -16.88
CA ARG A 175 -7.48 6.07 -18.18
C ARG A 175 -5.97 5.78 -18.12
N LYS A 176 -5.20 6.65 -17.45
CA LYS A 176 -3.77 6.43 -17.22
C LYS A 176 -3.52 5.17 -16.40
N ILE A 177 -4.28 4.96 -15.32
CA ILE A 177 -4.20 3.76 -14.47
C ILE A 177 -4.49 2.51 -15.30
N ALA A 178 -5.58 2.49 -16.07
CA ALA A 178 -5.92 1.37 -16.95
C ALA A 178 -4.79 1.08 -17.96
N SER A 179 -4.18 2.11 -18.55
CA SER A 179 -3.09 1.93 -19.52
C SER A 179 -1.80 1.33 -18.94
N ARG A 180 -1.56 1.58 -17.65
CA ARG A 180 -0.35 1.16 -16.90
C ARG A 180 -0.58 -0.06 -16.02
N SER A 181 -1.82 -0.50 -15.86
CA SER A 181 -2.15 -1.72 -15.13
C SER A 181 -1.67 -2.95 -15.90
N HIS A 182 -0.98 -3.84 -15.19
CA HIS A 182 -0.56 -5.15 -15.72
C HIS A 182 -1.69 -6.20 -15.68
N LEU A 183 -2.86 -5.85 -15.13
CA LEU A 183 -4.00 -6.76 -15.02
C LEU A 183 -4.85 -6.80 -16.29
N ILE A 184 -4.75 -5.79 -17.15
CA ILE A 184 -5.54 -5.70 -18.38
C ILE A 184 -4.73 -6.31 -19.53
N LEU A 185 -5.34 -7.27 -20.22
CA LEU A 185 -4.77 -7.88 -21.42
C LEU A 185 -4.76 -6.85 -22.55
N LYS A 186 -3.56 -6.42 -22.96
CA LYS A 186 -3.36 -5.56 -24.14
C LYS A 186 -3.51 -6.42 -25.39
N ASN A 187 -4.69 -6.37 -26.03
CA ASN A 187 -4.88 -6.89 -27.39
C ASN A 187 -4.53 -5.81 -28.42
#